data_AF-A0A4R4NKE1-F1
#
_entry.id   AF-A0A4R4NKE1-F1
#
_cell.length_a   1.000
_cell.length_b   1.000
_cell.length_c   1.000
_cell.angle_alpha   90.00
_cell.angle_beta   90.00
_cell.angle_gamma   90.00
#
_symmetry.space_group_name_H-M   'P 1'
#
loop_
_entity.id
_entity.type
_entity.pdbx_description
1 polymer ?
#
loop_
_entity_poly.entity_id
_entity_poly.type
_entity_poly.pdbx_seq_one_letter_code
_entity_poly.pdbx_strand_id
1 'polypeptide(L)'
;MVERPRYSAANLTVLSWDEAVRRRPGSGLTEMTYVGDEPSVGLHPTDVESMIRILVRLRGSGNTVLVVEHDLDVIRQADWLIDLGPGPGRHGRTVLFQGHVAGCAGRDTPTGRALVPG
;
A
#
# COMPACT_ATOMS: atom_id res chain seq x y z
N MET A 1 21.47 11.39 4.28
CA MET A 1 20.70 11.25 3.03
C MET A 1 21.06 9.89 2.44
N VAL A 2 20.34 8.84 2.82
CA VAL A 2 20.57 7.48 2.30
C VAL A 2 19.62 7.32 1.12
N GLU A 3 20.16 7.22 -0.09
CA GLU A 3 19.38 6.83 -1.26
C GLU A 3 18.85 5.41 -1.04
N ARG A 4 17.54 5.28 -0.77
CA ARG A 4 16.85 4.00 -0.90
C ARG A 4 16.67 3.69 -2.40
N PRO A 5 16.76 2.43 -2.84
CA PRO A 5 16.66 2.09 -4.25
C PRO A 5 15.30 2.53 -4.80
N ARG A 6 15.31 3.41 -5.80
CA ARG A 6 14.09 3.79 -6.54
C ARG A 6 13.74 2.64 -7.48
N TYR A 7 12.85 1.75 -7.05
CA TYR A 7 12.30 0.73 -7.94
C TYR A 7 11.31 1.38 -8.90
N SER A 8 11.63 1.32 -10.20
CA SER A 8 10.90 1.97 -11.31
C SER A 8 9.63 1.21 -11.74
N ALA A 9 8.84 0.70 -10.80
CA ALA A 9 7.51 0.16 -11.09
C ALA A 9 6.51 1.03 -10.34
N ALA A 10 5.60 1.68 -11.06
CA ALA A 10 4.48 2.44 -10.49
C ALA A 10 3.60 1.47 -9.71
N ASN A 11 3.80 1.36 -8.40
CA ASN A 11 3.15 0.37 -7.55
C ASN A 11 1.96 1.02 -6.85
N LEU A 12 0.75 0.57 -7.19
CA LEU A 12 -0.47 0.98 -6.51
C LEU A 12 -0.67 0.10 -5.26
N THR A 13 -0.18 0.55 -4.12
CA THR A 13 -0.53 -0.12 -2.86
C THR A 13 -2.00 0.20 -2.52
N VAL A 14 -2.72 -0.74 -1.91
CA VAL A 14 -4.14 -0.53 -1.56
C VAL A 14 -4.41 -1.12 -0.18
N LEU A 15 -4.37 -0.31 0.89
CA LEU A 15 -4.75 -0.78 2.23
C LEU A 15 -6.29 -0.78 2.38
N SER A 16 -6.98 -1.66 1.65
CA SER A 16 -8.44 -1.80 1.72
C SER A 16 -8.85 -3.23 2.06
N TRP A 17 -9.76 -3.40 3.04
CA TRP A 17 -10.64 -4.58 3.21
C TRP A 17 -11.97 -4.08 3.80
N ASP A 18 -13.15 -4.34 3.23
CA ASP A 18 -13.80 -5.63 2.93
C ASP A 18 -14.52 -5.67 1.54
N GLU A 19 -14.91 -6.86 1.07
CA GLU A 19 -15.77 -7.11 -0.11
C GLU A 19 -17.11 -6.36 -0.06
N ALA A 20 -17.50 -5.88 1.11
CA ALA A 20 -18.69 -5.10 1.32
C ALA A 20 -18.33 -3.68 1.77
N VAL A 21 -18.56 -2.70 0.88
CA VAL A 21 -18.97 -1.36 1.29
C VAL A 21 -20.32 -1.50 2.02
N ARG A 22 -20.30 -1.99 3.27
CA ARG A 22 -21.47 -2.09 4.13
C ARG A 22 -21.60 -0.78 4.90
N ARG A 23 -22.39 0.11 4.31
CA ARG A 23 -23.03 1.28 4.95
C ARG A 23 -23.58 0.91 6.34
N ARG A 24 -23.23 1.67 7.38
CA ARG A 24 -23.94 1.73 8.66
C ARG A 24 -23.85 3.15 9.28
N PRO A 25 -24.97 3.87 9.45
CA PRO A 25 -24.94 5.24 9.95
C PRO A 25 -24.52 5.29 11.43
N GLY A 26 -23.49 6.05 11.75
CA GLY A 26 -23.07 6.32 13.14
C GLY A 26 -21.94 7.33 13.23
N SER A 27 -22.18 8.42 13.94
CA SER A 27 -21.29 9.58 14.09
C SER A 27 -19.97 9.27 14.80
N GLY A 28 -18.88 9.37 14.04
CA GLY A 28 -17.46 9.40 14.39
C GLY A 28 -16.69 9.69 13.08
N LEU A 29 -15.38 9.96 13.09
CA LEU A 29 -14.56 9.94 11.85
C LEU A 29 -14.39 8.48 11.36
N THR A 30 -15.51 7.84 11.12
CA THR A 30 -15.72 6.44 10.77
C THR A 30 -16.54 6.43 9.48
N GLU A 31 -16.38 5.41 8.64
CA GLU A 31 -16.94 5.37 7.27
C GLU A 31 -16.28 6.33 6.24
N MET A 32 -15.09 6.86 6.54
CA MET A 32 -14.35 7.70 5.58
C MET A 32 -13.36 6.87 4.76
N THR A 33 -13.16 7.28 3.50
CA THR A 33 -12.08 6.75 2.64
C THR A 33 -10.96 7.78 2.59
N TYR A 34 -9.80 7.39 3.12
CA TYR A 34 -8.57 8.17 3.04
C TYR A 34 -7.80 7.71 1.80
N VAL A 35 -7.43 8.65 0.93
CA VAL A 35 -6.64 8.38 -0.27
C VAL A 35 -5.34 9.18 -0.17
N GLY A 36 -4.20 8.50 -0.22
CA GLY A 36 -2.86 9.10 -0.23
C GLY A 36 -2.09 8.70 -1.49
N ASP A 37 -1.32 9.64 -2.03
CA ASP A 37 -0.42 9.39 -3.15
C ASP A 37 1.02 9.55 -2.65
N GLU A 38 1.76 8.44 -2.58
CA GLU A 38 3.14 8.35 -2.08
C GLU A 38 3.40 9.09 -0.76
N PRO A 39 2.61 8.85 0.32
CA PRO A 39 2.71 9.62 1.56
C PRO A 39 4.05 9.48 2.29
N SER A 40 4.83 8.42 2.03
CA SER A 40 6.17 8.25 2.62
C SER A 40 7.25 9.09 1.93
N VAL A 41 6.97 9.75 0.80
CA VAL A 41 7.99 10.47 0.03
C VAL A 41 8.58 11.62 0.83
N GLY A 42 9.92 11.63 0.92
CA GLY A 42 10.67 12.63 1.65
C GLY A 42 10.69 12.44 3.17
N LEU A 43 10.01 11.41 3.70
CA LEU A 43 10.05 11.10 5.12
C LEU A 43 11.37 10.42 5.52
N HIS A 44 11.87 10.74 6.71
CA HIS A 44 12.95 9.98 7.33
C HIS A 44 12.43 8.57 7.71
N PRO A 45 13.27 7.50 7.74
CA PRO A 45 12.79 6.15 8.08
C PRO A 45 11.97 6.05 9.39
N THR A 46 12.34 6.81 10.41
CA THR A 46 11.59 6.88 11.69
C THR A 46 10.21 7.52 11.54
N ASP A 47 10.08 8.46 10.60
CA ASP A 47 8.81 9.12 10.29
C ASP A 47 7.90 8.21 9.46
N VAL A 48 8.48 7.37 8.58
CA VAL A 48 7.73 6.32 7.86
C VAL A 48 7.08 5.35 8.85
N GLU A 49 7.80 4.90 9.87
CA GLU A 49 7.23 4.04 10.91
C GLU A 49 6.07 4.73 11.66
N SER A 50 6.23 6.03 11.94
CA SER A 50 5.19 6.84 12.57
C SER A 50 3.96 6.99 11.69
N MET A 51 4.15 7.22 10.39
CA MET A 51 3.09 7.26 9.39
C MET A 51 2.34 5.93 9.30
N ILE A 52 3.06 4.82 9.22
CA ILE A 52 2.48 3.47 9.21
C ILE A 52 1.55 3.28 10.42
N ARG A 53 1.99 3.65 11.63
CA ARG A 53 1.15 3.56 12.84
C ARG A 53 -0.13 4.39 12.72
N ILE A 54 -0.07 5.56 12.10
CA ILE A 54 -1.26 6.40 11.84
C ILE A 54 -2.20 5.70 10.85
N LEU A 55 -1.70 5.19 9.73
CA LEU A 55 -2.50 4.48 8.73
C LEU A 55 -3.18 3.24 9.33
N VAL A 56 -2.45 2.46 10.14
CA VAL A 56 -2.99 1.30 10.87
C VAL A 56 -4.08 1.72 11.85
N ARG A 57 -3.91 2.83 12.58
CA ARG A 57 -4.93 3.34 13.51
C ARG A 57 -6.17 3.86 12.80
N LEU A 58 -6.02 4.54 11.67
CA LEU A 58 -7.13 4.99 10.83
C LEU A 58 -7.95 3.79 10.34
N ARG A 59 -7.28 2.77 9.81
CA ARG A 59 -7.89 1.49 9.42
C ARG A 59 -8.60 0.81 10.58
N GLY A 60 -7.94 0.69 11.73
CA GLY A 60 -8.49 0.07 12.94
C GLY A 60 -9.72 0.79 13.52
N SER A 61 -9.97 2.03 13.10
CA SER A 61 -11.14 2.82 13.49
C SER A 61 -12.33 2.64 12.53
N GLY A 62 -12.25 1.70 11.57
CA GLY A 62 -13.32 1.42 10.60
C GLY A 62 -13.30 2.32 9.36
N ASN A 63 -12.12 2.84 8.99
CA ASN A 63 -11.94 3.61 7.77
C ASN A 63 -11.25 2.78 6.68
N THR A 64 -11.48 3.14 5.42
CA THR A 64 -10.73 2.59 4.28
C THR A 64 -9.52 3.49 3.98
N VAL A 65 -8.35 2.90 3.72
CA VAL A 65 -7.09 3.64 3.51
C VAL A 65 -6.43 3.21 2.20
N LEU A 66 -6.66 3.95 1.13
CA LEU A 66 -6.02 3.69 -0.16
C LEU A 66 -4.72 4.49 -0.27
N VAL A 67 -3.56 3.85 -0.46
CA VAL A 67 -2.27 4.57 -0.57
C VAL A 67 -1.42 4.06 -1.72
N VAL A 68 -1.11 4.89 -2.70
CA VAL A 68 -0.04 4.56 -3.68
C VAL A 68 1.28 4.57 -2.93
N GLU A 69 2.07 3.50 -3.01
CA GLU A 69 3.32 3.41 -2.25
C GLU A 69 4.35 2.51 -2.91
N HIS A 70 5.61 2.86 -2.65
CA HIS A 70 6.79 2.13 -3.08
C HIS A 70 7.66 1.68 -1.91
N ASP A 71 7.45 2.21 -0.70
CA ASP A 71 8.21 1.76 0.46
C ASP A 71 7.73 0.37 0.91
N LEU A 72 8.65 -0.59 0.89
CA LEU A 72 8.35 -1.99 1.23
C LEU A 72 7.89 -2.16 2.67
N ASP A 73 8.31 -1.29 3.59
CA ASP A 73 7.88 -1.33 4.99
C ASP A 73 6.39 -0.96 5.10
N VAL A 74 5.91 -0.02 4.26
CA VAL A 74 4.49 0.30 4.15
C VAL A 74 3.72 -0.83 3.46
N ILE A 75 4.23 -1.32 2.32
CA ILE A 75 3.60 -2.40 1.54
C ILE A 75 3.40 -3.65 2.40
N ARG A 76 4.38 -4.03 3.22
CA ARG A 76 4.29 -5.21 4.10
C ARG A 76 3.18 -5.14 5.14
N GLN A 77 2.73 -3.94 5.52
CA GLN A 77 1.63 -3.75 6.48
C GLN A 77 0.25 -3.76 5.82
N ALA A 78 0.20 -3.96 4.49
CA ALA A 78 -1.02 -3.98 3.73
C ALA A 78 -1.84 -5.24 3.94
N ASP A 79 -3.16 -5.07 4.15
CA ASP A 79 -4.06 -6.22 4.13
C ASP A 79 -4.26 -6.74 2.70
N TRP A 80 -4.23 -5.84 1.70
CA TRP A 80 -4.43 -6.12 0.29
C TRP A 80 -3.41 -5.36 -0.56
N LEU A 81 -3.09 -5.88 -1.74
CA LEU A 81 -2.15 -5.27 -2.67
C LEU A 81 -2.69 -5.40 -4.09
N ILE A 82 -2.57 -4.32 -4.87
CA ILE A 82 -2.83 -4.30 -6.31
C ILE A 82 -1.51 -3.96 -7.01
N ASP A 83 -0.74 -4.97 -7.35
CA ASP A 83 0.53 -4.78 -8.04
C ASP A 83 0.28 -4.39 -9.50
N LEU A 84 0.80 -3.24 -9.91
CA LEU A 84 0.68 -2.71 -11.27
C LEU A 84 2.05 -2.70 -11.94
N GLY A 85 2.10 -3.08 -13.22
CA GLY A 85 3.36 -3.13 -13.94
C GLY A 85 3.24 -3.76 -15.33
N PRO A 86 4.35 -4.29 -15.88
CA PRO A 86 5.67 -4.51 -15.27
C PRO A 86 6.62 -3.31 -15.18
N GLY A 87 6.23 -2.14 -15.66
CA GLY A 87 7.09 -0.94 -15.63
C GLY A 87 6.29 0.36 -15.50
N PRO A 88 6.94 1.53 -15.62
CA PRO A 88 6.27 2.80 -15.41
C PRO A 88 5.51 3.26 -16.66
N GLY A 89 4.60 4.22 -16.47
CA GLY A 89 3.86 4.88 -17.55
C GLY A 89 2.99 3.90 -18.35
N ARG A 90 3.21 3.82 -19.66
CA ARG A 90 2.42 2.94 -20.54
C ARG A 90 2.54 1.44 -20.18
N HIS A 91 3.62 1.06 -19.51
CA HIS A 91 3.89 -0.30 -19.09
C HIS A 91 3.35 -0.61 -17.69
N GLY A 92 2.62 0.31 -17.03
CA GLY A 92 2.04 0.11 -15.70
C GLY A 92 0.55 -0.22 -15.71
N ARG A 93 -0.02 -0.49 -16.88
CA ARG A 93 -1.48 -0.63 -17.08
C ARG A 93 -2.01 -2.04 -16.88
N THR A 94 -1.17 -2.95 -16.38
CA THR A 94 -1.54 -4.35 -16.16
C THR A 94 -1.53 -4.65 -14.67
N VAL A 95 -2.61 -5.24 -14.18
CA VAL A 95 -2.65 -5.84 -12.85
C VAL A 95 -1.83 -7.13 -12.89
N LEU A 96 -0.68 -7.11 -12.23
CA LEU A 96 0.21 -8.28 -12.13
C LEU A 96 -0.21 -9.18 -10.96
N PHE A 97 -0.76 -8.58 -9.91
CA PHE A 97 -1.26 -9.28 -8.74
C PHE A 97 -2.37 -8.47 -8.07
N GLN A 98 -3.40 -9.17 -7.58
CA GLN A 98 -4.41 -8.61 -6.70
C GLN A 98 -4.73 -9.64 -5.62
N GLY A 99 -4.61 -9.26 -4.35
CA GLY A 99 -4.85 -10.17 -3.24
C GLY A 99 -4.22 -9.71 -1.93
N HIS A 100 -4.26 -10.58 -0.92
CA HIS A 100 -3.52 -10.35 0.32
C HIS A 100 -2.02 -10.21 0.06
N VAL A 101 -1.35 -9.27 0.73
CA VAL A 101 0.10 -9.00 0.52
C VAL A 101 0.95 -10.26 0.68
N ALA A 102 0.59 -11.13 1.61
CA ALA A 102 1.28 -12.40 1.86
C ALA A 102 1.28 -13.32 0.63
N GLY A 103 0.25 -13.21 -0.24
CA GLY A 103 0.19 -13.94 -1.50
C GLY A 103 1.03 -13.32 -2.62
N CYS A 104 1.54 -12.09 -2.46
CA CYS A 104 2.40 -11.46 -3.47
C CYS A 104 3.85 -11.90 -3.36
N ALA A 105 4.36 -12.11 -2.13
CA ALA A 105 5.75 -12.43 -1.88
C ALA A 105 6.19 -13.69 -2.65
N GLY A 106 7.31 -13.59 -3.37
CA GLY A 106 7.87 -14.68 -4.17
C GLY A 106 7.20 -14.89 -5.53
N ARG A 107 6.17 -14.13 -5.89
CA ARG A 107 5.65 -14.12 -7.27
C ARG A 107 6.66 -13.50 -8.22
N ASP A 108 6.60 -13.90 -9.49
CA ASP A 108 7.44 -13.36 -10.55
C ASP A 108 6.96 -11.99 -11.04
N THR A 109 6.88 -11.03 -10.12
CA THR A 109 6.58 -9.62 -10.38
C THR A 109 7.65 -8.75 -9.70
N PRO A 110 7.86 -7.50 -10.13
CA PRO A 110 8.82 -6.62 -9.47
C PRO A 110 8.59 -6.50 -7.96
N THR A 111 7.33 -6.30 -7.56
CA THR A 111 6.93 -6.18 -6.15
C THR A 111 7.02 -7.52 -5.42
N GLY A 112 6.58 -8.62 -6.04
CA GLY A 112 6.64 -9.96 -5.45
C GLY A 112 8.06 -10.40 -5.10
N ARG A 113 9.04 -10.11 -5.97
CA ARG A 113 10.46 -10.38 -5.70
C ARG A 113 11.05 -9.50 -4.60
N ALA A 114 10.62 -8.23 -4.52
CA ALA A 114 11.09 -7.29 -3.49
C ALA A 114 10.53 -7.58 -2.09
N LEU A 115 9.40 -8.29 -2.00
CA LEU A 115 8.76 -8.66 -0.73
C LEU A 115 9.38 -9.90 -0.07
N VAL A 116 10.19 -10.68 -0.78
CA VAL A 116 10.89 -11.84 -0.19
C VAL A 116 11.93 -11.32 0.83
N PRO A 117 11.92 -11.81 2.09
CA PRO A 117 12.97 -11.48 3.05
C PRO A 117 14.34 -11.90 2.49
N GLY A 118 15.32 -11.00 2.56
CA GLY A 118 16.72 -11.29 2.24
C GLY A 118 17.42 -12.08 3.35
#